data_AF-A0A7V8Z980-F1
#
_entry.id   AF-A0A7V8Z980-F1
#
_cell.length_a   1.000
_cell.length_b   1.000
_cell.length_c   1.000
_cell.angle_alpha   90.00
_cell.angle_beta   90.00
_cell.angle_gamma   90.00
#
_symmetry.space_group_name_H-M   'P 1'
#
loop_
_entity.id
_entity.type
_entity.pdbx_description
1 polymer ?
#
loop_
_entity_poly.entity_id
_entity_poly.type
_entity_poly.pdbx_seq_one_letter_code
_entity_poly.pdbx_strand_id
1 'polypeptide(L)' 'MDELKQLIREVPDFPKPGINFYDITTLLKHAEGFRRTIDMLAAEFKN' A
#
# COMPACT_ATOMS: atom_id res chain seq x y z
N MET A 1 -3.97 10.30 8.21
CA MET A 1 -3.99 9.71 6.84
C MET A 1 -2.75 8.83 6.64
N ASP A 2 -2.21 8.26 7.73
CA ASP A 2 -0.78 7.93 7.80
C ASP A 2 -0.48 6.45 8.09
N GLU A 3 -1.37 5.72 8.77
CA GLU A 3 -1.11 4.33 9.17
C GLU A 3 -0.96 3.36 7.99
N LEU A 4 -1.77 3.51 6.93
CA LEU A 4 -1.67 2.62 5.76
C LEU A 4 -0.38 2.88 4.97
N LYS A 5 0.09 4.13 4.91
CA LYS A 5 1.34 4.48 4.22
C LYS A 5 2.56 3.90 4.93
N GLN A 6 2.52 3.78 6.26
CA GLN A 6 3.58 3.13 7.04
C GLN A 6 3.74 1.64 6.71
N LEU A 7 2.73 1.01 6.11
CA LEU A 7 2.78 -0.38 5.66
C LEU A 7 3.34 -0.53 4.24
N ILE A 8 3.70 0.55 3.57
CA ILE A 8 4.34 0.54 2.25
C ILE A 8 5.83 0.79 2.44
N ARG A 9 6.65 -0.06 1.85
CA ARG A 9 8.11 0.08 1.93
C ARG A 9 8.66 0.66 0.64
N GLU A 10 9.68 1.49 0.76
CA GLU A 10 10.44 1.99 -0.38
C GLU A 10 11.64 1.07 -0.65
N VAL A 11 11.81 0.70 -1.92
CA VAL A 11 12.92 -0.12 -2.40
C VAL A 11 13.58 0.66 -3.54
N PRO A 12 14.64 1.44 -3.26
CA PRO A 12 15.33 2.22 -4.28
C PRO A 12 16.07 1.31 -5.26
N ASP A 13 16.19 1.78 -6.49
CA ASP A 13 16.91 1.16 -7.61
C ASP A 13 16.43 -0.24 -8.01
N PHE A 14 15.16 -0.57 -7.73
CA PHE A 14 14.55 -1.84 -8.10
C PHE A 14 13.45 -1.66 -9.17
N PRO A 15 13.37 -2.54 -10.20
CA PRO A 15 14.32 -3.62 -10.53
C PRO A 15 15.57 -3.12 -11.28
N LYS A 16 15.68 -1.81 -11.53
CA LYS A 16 16.79 -1.18 -12.24
C LYS A 16 17.11 0.18 -11.59
N PRO A 17 18.36 0.68 -11.72
CA PRO A 17 18.75 1.98 -11.19
C PRO A 17 17.84 3.13 -11.65
N GLY A 18 17.57 4.06 -10.74
CA GLY A 18 16.72 5.24 -10.96
C GLY A 18 15.22 5.03 -10.69
N ILE A 19 14.79 3.83 -10.30
CA ILE A 19 13.39 3.54 -9.94
C ILE A 19 13.25 3.47 -8.43
N ASN A 20 12.31 4.22 -7.82
CA ASN A 20 11.88 3.97 -6.45
C ASN A 20 10.66 3.05 -6.47
N PHE A 21 10.84 1.79 -6.08
CA PHE A 21 9.75 0.80 -6.06
C PHE A 21 9.04 0.83 -4.71
N TYR A 22 7.71 0.97 -4.74
CA TYR A 22 6.87 0.93 -3.55
C TYR A 22 6.30 -0.48 -3.35
N ASP A 23 6.88 -1.21 -2.40
CA ASP A 23 6.45 -2.56 -2.05
C ASP A 23 5.23 -2.54 -1.13
N ILE A 24 4.07 -2.89 -1.70
CA ILE A 24 2.81 -3.02 -0.96
C ILE A 24 2.64 -4.39 -0.30
N THR A 25 3.56 -5.35 -0.46
CA THR A 25 3.38 -6.70 0.10
C THR A 25 3.28 -6.70 1.61
N THR A 26 3.86 -5.72 2.30
CA THR A 26 3.67 -5.51 3.75
C THR A 26 2.26 -5.08 4.09
N LEU A 27 1.64 -4.20 3.32
CA LEU A 27 0.23 -3.85 3.45
C LEU A 27 -0.66 -5.07 3.20
N LEU A 28 -0.39 -5.84 2.13
CA LEU A 28 -1.17 -7.04 1.79
C LEU A 28 -1.10 -8.13 2.87
N LYS A 29 0.04 -8.27 3.56
CA LYS A 29 0.22 -9.21 4.68
C LYS A 29 -0.44 -8.73 5.97
N HIS A 30 -0.71 -7.43 6.11
CA HIS A 30 -1.31 -6.86 7.31
C HIS A 30 -2.85 -6.93 7.20
N ALA A 31 -3.47 -7.93 7.83
CA ALA A 31 -4.90 -8.25 7.65
C ALA A 31 -5.85 -7.05 7.84
N GLU A 32 -5.67 -6.28 8.92
CA GLU A 32 -6.50 -5.11 9.19
C GLU A 32 -6.24 -3.97 8.20
N GLY A 33 -4.98 -3.79 7.83
CA GLY A 33 -4.56 -2.75 6.89
C GLY A 33 -5.14 -3.01 5.52
N PHE A 34 -5.03 -4.25 5.04
CA PHE A 34 -5.62 -4.67 3.78
C PHE A 34 -7.14 -4.52 3.76
N ARG A 35 -7.84 -4.99 4.80
CA ARG A 35 -9.30 -4.83 4.90
C ARG A 35 -9.71 -3.36 4.81
N ARG A 36 -9.06 -2.49 5.60
CA ARG A 36 -9.34 -1.05 5.62
C ARG A 36 -9.08 -0.39 4.26
N THR A 37 -8.02 -0.78 3.55
CA THR A 37 -7.75 -0.28 2.20
C THR A 37 -8.89 -0.63 1.25
N ILE A 38 -9.37 -1.88 1.26
CA ILE A 38 -10.48 -2.30 0.40
C ILE A 38 -11.78 -1.59 0.79
N ASP A 39 -12.08 -1.47 2.08
CA ASP A 39 -13.28 -0.77 2.56
C ASP A 39 -13.29 0.70 2.10
N MET A 40 -12.15 1.39 2.21
CA MET A 40 -12.00 2.78 1.75
C MET A 40 -12.17 2.91 0.23
N LEU A 41 -11.55 2.02 -0.54
CA LEU A 41 -11.70 2.02 -2.00
C LEU A 41 -13.15 1.75 -2.41
N ALA A 42 -13.81 0.77 -1.79
CA ALA A 42 -15.20 0.44 -2.08
C ALA A 42 -16.18 1.55 -1.67
N ALA A 43 -15.90 2.25 -0.56
CA ALA A 43 -16.72 3.35 -0.08
C ALA A 43 -16.78 4.52 -1.07
N GLU A 44 -15.65 4.82 -1.75
CA GLU A 44 -15.58 5.90 -2.75
C GLU A 44 -16.53 5.68 -3.94
N PHE A 45 -16.90 4.43 -4.23
CA PHE A 45 -17.76 4.06 -5.36
C PHE A 45 -19.15 3.57 -4.92
N LYS A 46 -19.51 3.72 -3.63
CA LYS A 46 -20.88 3.43 -3.18
C LYS A 46 -21.80 4.62 -3.48
N ASN A 47 -22.85 4.35 -4.26
CA ASN A 47 -23.95 5.27 -4.54
C ASN A 47 -24.67 5.73 -3.27
#